data_AF-A0A7C2QZA7-F1
#
_entry.id   AF-A0A7C2QZA7-F1
#
_cell.length_a   1.000
_cell.length_b   1.000
_cell.length_c   1.000
_cell.angle_alpha   90.00
_cell.angle_beta   90.00
_cell.angle_gamma   90.00
#
_symmetry.space_group_name_H-M   'P 1'
#
loop_
_entity.id
_entity.type
_entity.pdbx_description
1 polymer ?
#
loop_
_entity_poly.entity_id
_entity_poly.type
_entity_poly.pdbx_seq_one_letter_code
_entity_poly.pdbx_strand_id
1 'polypeptide(L)'
;PIMSQFSDLIGLSRQATVMAFQLGDGFTNMITPTSPVLIGVLGVARIPYERWVKWVVPFMVILIITGWFLLIPTVTMDLNGF
;
A
#
# COMPACT_ATOMS: atom_id res chain seq x y z
N PRO A 1 1.34 2.97 16.40
CA PRO A 1 0.65 2.83 17.71
C PRO A 1 -0.82 2.39 17.61
N ILE A 2 -1.57 2.82 16.60
CA ILE A 2 -2.97 2.36 16.41
C ILE A 2 -3.01 0.92 15.85
N MET A 3 -2.16 0.63 14.86
CA MET A 3 -2.08 -0.71 14.26
C MET A 3 -1.66 -1.81 15.24
N SER A 4 -0.96 -1.48 16.34
CA SER A 4 -0.61 -2.47 17.34
C SER A 4 -1.79 -2.96 18.17
N GLN A 5 -2.76 -2.08 18.47
CA GLN A 5 -3.98 -2.49 19.16
C GLN A 5 -4.88 -3.35 18.27
N PHE A 6 -4.91 -3.05 16.97
CA PHE A 6 -5.58 -3.88 15.97
C PHE A 6 -4.95 -5.26 15.83
N SER A 7 -3.61 -5.35 15.85
CA SER A 7 -2.93 -6.64 15.76
C SER A 7 -3.22 -7.53 16.97
N ASP A 8 -3.27 -6.94 18.17
CA ASP A 8 -3.60 -7.65 19.41
C ASP A 8 -5.06 -8.20 19.39
N LEU A 9 -5.98 -7.53 18.68
CA LEU A 9 -7.38 -7.95 18.51
C LEU A 9 -7.56 -9.10 17.52
N ILE A 10 -6.77 -9.12 16.44
CA ILE A 10 -6.86 -10.13 15.37
C ILE A 10 -5.87 -11.30 15.55
N GLY A 11 -5.08 -11.28 16.65
CA GLY A 11 -4.11 -12.33 16.96
C GLY A 11 -2.89 -12.36 16.03
N LEU A 12 -2.59 -11.24 15.36
CA LEU A 12 -1.44 -11.12 14.45
C LEU A 12 -0.34 -10.27 15.05
N SER A 13 0.88 -10.45 14.54
CA SER A 13 2.01 -9.65 14.98
C SER A 13 1.80 -8.17 14.61
N ARG A 14 2.27 -7.30 15.51
CA ARG A 14 2.20 -5.84 15.33
C ARG A 14 2.98 -5.39 14.11
N GLN A 15 4.10 -6.07 13.81
CA GLN A 15 4.98 -5.76 12.70
C GLN A 15 4.38 -6.18 11.36
N ALA A 16 3.75 -7.36 11.28
CA ALA A 16 3.00 -7.78 10.09
C ALA A 16 1.88 -6.79 9.76
N THR A 17 1.15 -6.32 10.79
CA THR A 17 0.06 -5.35 10.62
C THR A 17 0.57 -3.98 10.15
N VAL A 18 1.72 -3.53 10.67
CA VAL A 18 2.36 -2.27 10.26
C VAL A 18 2.96 -2.37 8.85
N MET A 19 3.51 -3.53 8.46
CA MET A 19 4.01 -3.77 7.10
C MET A 19 2.86 -3.81 6.08
N ALA A 20 1.77 -4.50 6.40
CA ALA A 20 0.57 -4.52 5.57
C ALA A 20 0.02 -3.10 5.33
N PHE A 21 0.00 -2.28 6.39
CA PHE A 21 -0.42 -0.89 6.28
C PHE A 21 0.50 -0.06 5.38
N GLN A 22 1.82 -0.10 5.62
CA GLN A 22 2.78 0.67 4.83
C GLN A 22 2.76 0.28 3.36
N LEU A 23 2.61 -1.02 3.07
CA LEU A 23 2.53 -1.53 1.71
C LEU A 23 1.27 -1.02 1.01
N GLY A 24 0.13 -1.04 1.70
CA GLY A 24 -1.13 -0.47 1.18
C GLY A 24 -1.07 1.05 0.98
N ASP A 25 -0.53 1.80 1.93
CA ASP A 25 -0.40 3.25 1.87
C ASP A 25 0.51 3.72 0.73
N GLY A 26 1.62 3.03 0.51
CA GLY A 26 2.52 3.32 -0.62
C GLY A 26 1.83 3.18 -1.97
N PHE A 27 0.94 2.20 -2.13
CA PHE A 27 0.21 1.97 -3.38
C PHE A 27 -0.85 3.03 -3.63
N THR A 28 -1.69 3.32 -2.63
CA THR A 28 -2.80 4.25 -2.78
C THR A 28 -2.34 5.68 -3.05
N ASN A 29 -1.17 6.08 -2.54
CA ASN A 29 -0.56 7.39 -2.81
C ASN A 29 -0.34 7.68 -4.31
N MET A 30 -0.26 6.66 -5.17
CA MET A 30 -0.14 6.83 -6.64
C MET A 30 -1.45 7.23 -7.32
N ILE A 31 -2.58 7.15 -6.62
CA ILE A 31 -3.93 7.47 -7.10
C ILE A 31 -4.63 8.46 -6.18
N THR A 32 -4.00 8.98 -5.13
CA THR A 32 -4.66 9.90 -4.21
C THR A 32 -4.74 11.29 -4.87
N PRO A 33 -5.94 11.82 -5.19
CA PRO A 33 -6.08 13.10 -5.91
C PRO A 33 -5.64 14.31 -5.08
N THR A 34 -5.55 14.13 -3.75
CA THR A 34 -5.07 15.15 -2.81
C THR A 34 -3.57 15.08 -2.56
N SER A 35 -2.84 14.16 -3.21
CA SER A 35 -1.37 14.08 -3.11
C SER A 35 -0.71 15.25 -3.86
N PRO A 36 -0.08 16.20 -3.16
CA PRO A 36 0.54 17.36 -3.80
C PRO A 36 1.72 16.96 -4.69
N VAL A 37 2.40 15.87 -4.34
CA VAL A 37 3.50 15.31 -5.14
C VAL A 37 2.97 14.78 -6.47
N LEU A 38 1.89 13.99 -6.44
CA LEU A 38 1.29 13.41 -7.65
C LEU A 38 0.78 14.51 -8.59
N ILE A 39 -0.02 15.44 -8.08
CA ILE A 39 -0.57 16.53 -8.89
C ILE A 39 0.52 17.46 -9.40
N GLY A 40 1.57 17.71 -8.60
CA GLY A 40 2.75 18.48 -9.03
C GLY A 40 3.48 17.85 -10.22
N VAL A 41 3.79 16.55 -10.14
CA VAL A 41 4.48 15.82 -11.22
C VAL A 41 3.62 15.76 -12.49
N LEU A 42 2.32 15.46 -12.36
CA LEU A 42 1.39 15.44 -13.49
C LEU A 42 1.23 16.82 -14.13
N GLY A 43 1.26 17.89 -13.34
CA GLY A 43 1.26 19.27 -13.80
C GLY A 43 2.48 19.61 -14.67
N VAL A 44 3.68 19.23 -14.22
CA VAL A 44 4.93 19.41 -15.00
C VAL A 44 4.91 18.57 -16.28
N ALA A 45 4.43 17.33 -16.20
CA ALA A 45 4.32 16.43 -17.35
C ALA A 45 3.15 16.76 -18.30
N ARG A 46 2.27 17.71 -17.94
CA ARG A 46 1.03 18.05 -18.65
C ARG A 46 0.11 16.86 -18.90
N ILE A 47 0.05 15.92 -17.95
CA ILE A 47 -0.78 14.72 -18.02
C ILE A 47 -2.06 14.95 -17.21
N PRO A 48 -3.26 14.84 -17.82
CA PRO A 48 -4.52 14.89 -17.07
C PRO A 48 -4.59 13.76 -16.05
N TYR A 49 -5.00 14.08 -14.82
CA TYR A 49 -5.10 13.11 -13.73
C TYR A 49 -5.95 11.88 -14.09
N GLU A 50 -7.10 12.07 -14.76
CA GLU A 50 -7.96 10.96 -15.19
C GLU A 50 -7.23 9.96 -16.11
N ARG A 51 -6.36 10.47 -16.99
CA ARG A 51 -5.55 9.63 -17.89
C ARG A 51 -4.49 8.86 -17.11
N TRP A 52 -3.85 9.51 -16.14
CA TRP A 52 -2.89 8.86 -15.24
C TRP A 52 -3.51 7.72 -14.45
N VAL A 53 -4.69 7.96 -13.85
CA VAL A 53 -5.39 6.93 -13.06
C VAL A 53 -5.68 5.70 -13.91
N LYS A 54 -6.26 5.87 -15.10
CA LYS A 54 -6.54 4.76 -16.02
C LYS A 54 -5.28 3.99 -16.41
N TRP A 55 -4.13 4.66 -16.50
CA TRP A 55 -2.85 4.06 -16.83
C TRP A 55 -2.21 3.31 -15.65
N VAL A 56 -2.30 3.84 -14.42
CA VAL A 56 -1.67 3.23 -13.24
C VAL A 56 -2.52 2.12 -12.61
N VAL A 57 -3.83 2.10 -12.84
CA VAL A 57 -4.75 1.06 -12.32
C VAL A 57 -4.31 -0.38 -12.62
N PRO A 58 -3.95 -0.79 -13.86
CA PRO A 58 -3.47 -2.16 -14.10
C PRO A 58 -2.19 -2.49 -13.30
N PHE A 59 -1.29 -1.53 -13.16
CA PHE A 59 -0.07 -1.69 -12.34
C PHE A 59 -0.41 -1.83 -10.85
N MET A 60 -1.38 -1.04 -10.36
CA MET A 60 -1.90 -1.13 -8.99
C MET A 60 -2.50 -2.49 -8.67
N VAL A 61 -3.23 -3.09 -9.61
CA VAL A 61 -3.77 -4.44 -9.42
C VAL A 61 -2.64 -5.47 -9.26
N ILE A 62 -1.58 -5.38 -10.06
CA ILE A 62 -0.42 -6.26 -9.95
C ILE A 62 0.26 -6.08 -8.59
N LEU A 63 0.44 -4.84 -8.13
CA LEU A 63 1.03 -4.55 -6.82
C LEU A 63 0.17 -5.06 -5.66
N ILE A 64 -1.15 -4.91 -5.73
CA ILE A 64 -2.07 -5.43 -4.72
C ILE A 64 -1.95 -6.95 -4.64
N ILE A 65 -1.98 -7.65 -5.78
CA ILE A 65 -1.85 -9.11 -5.82
C ILE A 65 -0.50 -9.54 -5.25
N THR A 66 0.58 -8.89 -5.69
CA THR A 66 1.95 -9.20 -5.24
C THR A 66 2.11 -8.93 -3.74
N GLY A 67 1.58 -7.81 -3.26
CA GLY A 67 1.52 -7.47 -1.84
C GLY A 67 0.76 -8.50 -1.04
N TRP A 68 -0.37 -8.97 -1.55
CA TRP A 68 -1.16 -10.02 -0.92
C TRP A 68 -0.35 -11.31 -0.77
N PHE A 69 0.36 -11.74 -1.82
CA PHE A 69 1.25 -12.90 -1.74
C PHE A 69 2.41 -12.70 -0.76
N LEU A 70 3.02 -11.51 -0.72
CA LEU A 70 4.12 -11.20 0.19
C LEU A 70 3.68 -11.15 1.66
N LEU A 71 2.41 -10.87 1.93
CA LEU A 71 1.87 -10.83 3.29
C LEU A 71 1.48 -12.21 3.84
N ILE A 72 1.29 -13.22 2.97
CA ILE A 72 0.94 -14.59 3.41
C ILE A 72 2.01 -15.17 4.35
N PRO A 73 3.32 -15.19 4.01
CA PRO A 73 4.36 -15.70 4.89
C PRO A 73 4.44 -14.94 6.22
N THR A 74 4.26 -13.62 6.20
CA THR A 74 4.29 -12.79 7.43
C THR A 74 3.15 -13.06 8.40
N VAL A 75 2.08 -13.71 7.92
CA VAL A 75 0.92 -14.10 8.74
C VAL A 75 1.01 -15.58 9.17
N THR A 76 1.56 -16.45 8.33
CA THR A 76 1.56 -17.91 8.57
C THR A 76 2.85 -18.46 9.17
N MET A 77 3.96 -17.76 9.03
CA MET A 77 5.27 -18.20 9.51
C MET A 77 5.73 -17.31 10.67
N ASP A 78 6.20 -17.94 11.74
CA ASP A 78 6.86 -17.26 12.85
C ASP A 78 8.29 -16.87 12.39
N LEU A 79 8.35 -15.78 11.64
CA LEU A 79 9.61 -15.24 11.13
C LEU A 79 10.27 -14.48 12.28
N ASN A 80 11.36 -15.02 12.84
CA ASN A 80 12.13 -14.32 13.87
C ASN A 80 12.50 -12.89 13.40
N GLY A 81 11.89 -11.88 14.02
CA GLY A 81 12.02 -10.47 13.64
C GLY A 81 10.78 -9.84 13.00
N PHE A 82 9.67 -10.59 12.87
CA PHE A 82 8.33 -10.15 12.48
C PHE A 82 7.26 -10.61 13.49
#